data_AF-A0A661IQ53-F1
#
_entry.id   AF-A0A661IQ53-F1
#
_cell.length_a   1.000
_cell.length_b   1.000
_cell.length_c   1.000
_cell.angle_alpha   90.00
_cell.angle_beta   90.00
_cell.angle_gamma   90.00
#
_symmetry.space_group_name_H-M   'P 1'
#
loop_
_entity.id
_entity.type
_entity.pdbx_description
1 polymer ?
#
loop_
_entity_poly.entity_id
_entity_poly.type
_entity_poly.pdbx_seq_one_letter_code
_entity_poly.pdbx_strand_id
1 'polypeptide(L)'
;MGISSLGAGSSILTQDVLDQLRAADDAGQIQPVTLNIANENDKKDALKLIDAKMDNLIDSINAIKSHSLFDERDVSVTGSSVTATAVANTDLVDFTLDVTTLATKQIEQSDAFTAADGGENALVSDDAGKINLNIDGEDFEISYEADTTLKELKAMINEVAGEKVDATILQV
;
A
#
# COMPACT_ATOMS: atom_id res chain seq x y z
N MET A 1 62.73 57.65 -29.88
CA MET A 1 61.29 57.81 -29.57
C MET A 1 61.09 57.35 -28.14
N GLY A 2 61.24 58.27 -27.18
CA GLY A 2 61.17 57.97 -25.75
C GLY A 2 59.74 58.06 -25.24
N ILE A 3 59.32 57.08 -24.46
CA ILE A 3 58.11 57.14 -23.63
C ILE A 3 58.29 58.28 -22.61
N SER A 4 57.74 59.45 -22.90
CA SER A 4 58.06 60.69 -22.17
C SER A 4 57.39 60.82 -20.79
N SER A 5 56.52 59.88 -20.40
CA SER A 5 55.92 59.82 -19.06
C SER A 5 55.03 58.59 -18.96
N LEU A 6 55.31 57.70 -18.00
CA LEU A 6 54.39 56.65 -17.55
C LEU A 6 53.65 57.19 -16.31
N GLY A 7 52.67 58.04 -16.55
CA GLY A 7 51.79 58.55 -15.48
C GLY A 7 50.52 57.73 -15.41
N ALA A 8 50.43 56.79 -14.46
CA ALA A 8 49.16 56.15 -14.11
C ALA A 8 48.37 57.08 -13.17
N GLY A 9 47.13 57.43 -13.51
CA GLY A 9 46.23 58.18 -12.62
C GLY A 9 46.10 59.70 -12.87
N SER A 10 46.35 60.19 -14.09
CA SER A 10 46.25 61.64 -14.41
C SER A 10 44.82 62.21 -14.51
N SER A 11 43.80 61.52 -14.00
CA SER A 11 42.38 61.93 -14.12
C SER A 11 41.71 62.08 -12.75
N ILE A 12 40.70 62.95 -12.69
CA ILE A 12 39.88 63.15 -11.48
C ILE A 12 39.06 61.88 -11.20
N LEU A 13 38.90 61.53 -9.93
CA LEU A 13 38.07 60.39 -9.53
C LEU A 13 36.60 60.69 -9.87
N THR A 14 36.03 59.93 -10.80
CA THR A 14 34.61 59.98 -11.15
C THR A 14 33.92 58.68 -10.73
N GLN A 15 32.59 58.71 -10.58
CA GLN A 15 31.80 57.52 -10.26
C GLN A 15 32.00 56.40 -11.29
N ASP A 16 32.13 56.75 -12.58
CA ASP A 16 32.34 55.81 -13.68
C ASP A 16 33.67 55.03 -13.55
N VAL A 17 34.76 55.69 -13.11
CA VAL A 17 36.05 55.03 -12.85
C VAL A 17 35.94 54.08 -11.64
N LEU A 18 35.19 54.46 -10.60
CA LEU A 18 34.93 53.59 -9.44
C LEU A 18 34.13 52.35 -9.84
N ASP A 19 33.12 52.50 -10.69
CA ASP A 19 32.30 51.40 -11.17
C ASP A 19 33.13 50.44 -12.06
N GLN A 20 34.03 50.97 -12.89
CA GLN A 20 34.96 50.16 -13.69
C GLN A 20 35.97 49.38 -12.82
N LEU A 21 36.53 50.01 -11.79
CA LEU A 21 37.43 49.34 -10.85
C LEU A 21 36.69 48.25 -10.06
N ARG A 22 35.46 48.52 -9.62
CA ARG A 22 34.63 47.53 -8.94
C ARG A 22 34.31 46.35 -9.87
N ALA A 23 33.93 46.61 -11.11
CA ALA A 23 33.67 45.54 -12.08
C ALA A 23 34.92 44.70 -12.38
N ALA A 24 36.11 45.32 -12.43
CA ALA A 24 37.37 44.60 -12.60
C ALA A 24 37.72 43.73 -11.38
N ASP A 25 37.50 44.23 -10.17
CA ASP A 25 37.68 43.45 -8.93
C ASP A 25 36.66 42.30 -8.85
N ASP A 26 35.39 42.54 -9.19
CA ASP A 26 34.34 41.51 -9.24
C ASP A 26 34.69 40.42 -10.26
N ALA A 27 35.17 40.80 -11.45
CA ALA A 27 35.61 39.85 -12.48
C ALA A 27 36.86 39.06 -12.06
N GLY A 28 37.79 39.70 -11.35
CA GLY A 28 39.04 39.08 -10.91
C GLY A 28 38.90 38.18 -9.68
N GLN A 29 38.01 38.53 -8.74
CA GLN A 29 37.89 37.84 -7.45
C GLN A 29 36.60 37.03 -7.31
N ILE A 30 35.44 37.60 -7.67
CA ILE A 30 34.12 37.00 -7.40
C ILE A 30 33.71 36.04 -8.51
N GLN A 31 33.85 36.44 -9.77
CA GLN A 31 33.48 35.63 -10.93
C GLN A 31 34.12 34.23 -10.96
N PRO A 32 35.44 34.04 -10.70
CA PRO A 32 36.02 32.71 -10.68
C PRO A 32 35.46 31.83 -9.56
N VAL A 33 35.14 32.40 -8.39
CA VAL A 33 34.49 31.68 -7.29
C VAL A 33 33.08 31.24 -7.70
N THR A 34 32.30 32.14 -8.30
CA THR A 34 30.96 31.83 -8.82
C THR A 34 31.00 30.71 -9.87
N LEU A 35 31.98 30.74 -10.78
CA LEU A 35 32.18 29.70 -11.78
C LEU A 35 32.57 28.36 -11.16
N ASN A 36 33.44 28.36 -10.15
CA ASN A 36 33.80 27.16 -9.41
C ASN A 36 32.58 26.55 -8.70
N ILE A 37 31.76 27.37 -8.05
CA ILE A 37 30.52 26.91 -7.40
C ILE A 37 29.57 26.29 -8.43
N ALA A 38 29.40 26.92 -9.59
CA ALA A 38 28.57 26.38 -10.67
C ALA A 38 29.11 25.02 -11.16
N ASN A 39 30.43 24.93 -11.41
CA ASN A 39 31.08 23.69 -11.85
C ASN A 39 30.92 22.54 -10.84
N GLU A 40 31.08 22.82 -9.55
CA GLU A 40 30.90 21.82 -8.49
C GLU A 40 29.44 21.39 -8.35
N ASN A 41 28.47 22.29 -8.57
CA ASN A 41 27.06 21.93 -8.61
C ASN A 41 26.73 21.02 -9.82
N ASP A 42 27.26 21.34 -11.01
CA ASP A 42 27.10 20.50 -12.20
C ASP A 42 27.65 19.08 -11.97
N LYS A 43 28.83 18.97 -11.33
CA LYS A 43 29.41 17.67 -10.94
C LYS A 43 28.52 16.92 -9.96
N LYS A 44 27.97 17.60 -8.95
CA LYS A 44 27.05 16.99 -7.98
C LYS A 44 25.80 16.44 -8.66
N ASP A 45 25.23 17.18 -9.62
CA ASP A 45 24.05 16.73 -10.34
C ASP A 45 24.35 15.56 -11.28
N ALA A 46 25.52 15.55 -11.94
CA ALA A 46 25.99 14.39 -12.69
C ALA A 46 26.18 13.16 -11.79
N LEU A 47 26.74 13.32 -10.58
CA LEU A 47 26.90 12.24 -9.62
C LEU A 47 25.56 11.70 -9.11
N LYS A 48 24.58 12.56 -8.81
CA LYS A 48 23.22 12.11 -8.46
C LYS A 48 22.58 11.28 -9.56
N LEU A 49 22.80 11.66 -10.82
CA LEU A 49 22.30 10.88 -11.95
C LEU A 49 22.95 9.50 -11.99
N ILE A 50 24.27 9.41 -11.79
CA ILE A 50 24.99 8.14 -11.73
C ILE A 50 24.48 7.29 -10.56
N ASP A 51 24.33 7.88 -9.38
CA ASP A 51 23.82 7.21 -8.17
C ASP A 51 22.45 6.58 -8.44
N ALA A 52 21.51 7.36 -8.99
CA ALA A 52 20.21 6.85 -9.38
C ALA A 52 20.29 5.71 -10.42
N LYS A 53 21.24 5.74 -11.35
CA LYS A 53 21.43 4.64 -12.31
C LYS A 53 22.01 3.40 -11.65
N MET A 54 22.88 3.56 -10.66
CA MET A 54 23.44 2.45 -9.89
C MET A 54 22.38 1.80 -8.99
N ASP A 55 21.52 2.59 -8.34
CA ASP A 55 20.39 2.08 -7.56
C ASP A 55 19.45 1.23 -8.43
N ASN A 56 19.05 1.74 -9.60
CA ASN A 56 18.22 0.98 -10.54
C ASN A 56 18.88 -0.33 -11.00
N LEU A 57 20.19 -0.33 -11.18
CA LEU A 57 20.95 -1.53 -11.54
C LEU A 57 20.97 -2.54 -10.38
N ILE A 58 21.22 -2.06 -9.15
CA ILE A 58 21.22 -2.89 -7.94
C ILE A 58 19.84 -3.53 -7.73
N ASP A 59 18.76 -2.77 -7.92
CA ASP A 59 17.39 -3.28 -7.85
C ASP A 59 17.13 -4.37 -8.88
N SER A 60 17.58 -4.15 -10.12
CA SER A 60 17.48 -5.15 -11.19
C SER A 60 18.25 -6.43 -10.86
N ILE A 61 19.47 -6.32 -10.32
CA ILE A 61 20.27 -7.45 -9.86
C ILE A 61 19.59 -8.17 -8.69
N ASN A 62 19.02 -7.42 -7.75
CA ASN A 62 18.33 -7.97 -6.60
C ASN A 62 17.06 -8.74 -6.98
N ALA A 63 16.35 -8.30 -8.03
CA ALA A 63 15.19 -9.00 -8.56
C ALA A 63 15.56 -10.39 -9.14
N ILE A 64 16.71 -10.51 -9.82
CA ILE A 64 17.14 -11.75 -10.50
C ILE A 64 18.02 -12.68 -9.65
N LYS A 65 18.61 -12.20 -8.56
CA LYS A 65 19.51 -13.01 -7.72
C LYS A 65 18.79 -14.05 -6.87
N SER A 66 17.46 -13.95 -6.71
CA SER A 66 16.69 -14.89 -5.90
C SER A 66 16.59 -16.24 -6.61
N HIS A 67 17.07 -17.30 -5.96
CA HIS A 67 16.98 -18.67 -6.50
C HIS A 67 15.54 -19.10 -6.76
N SER A 68 14.60 -18.62 -5.95
CA SER A 68 13.16 -18.91 -6.07
C SER A 68 12.54 -18.52 -7.41
N LEU A 69 13.17 -17.59 -8.15
CA LEU A 69 12.70 -17.18 -9.48
C LEU A 69 12.76 -18.33 -10.50
N PHE A 70 13.70 -19.25 -10.32
CA PHE A 70 13.89 -20.38 -11.25
C PHE A 70 13.14 -21.64 -10.84
N ASP A 71 12.56 -21.64 -9.64
CA ASP A 71 11.77 -22.75 -9.10
C ASP A 71 10.26 -22.50 -9.25
N GLU A 72 9.86 -21.39 -9.87
CA GLU A 72 8.46 -21.04 -10.10
C GLU A 72 7.76 -22.12 -10.94
N ARG A 73 6.48 -22.37 -10.63
CA ARG A 73 5.66 -23.40 -11.25
C ARG A 73 4.41 -22.76 -11.83
N ASP A 74 4.16 -23.05 -13.10
CA ASP A 74 2.91 -22.70 -13.78
C ASP A 74 1.97 -23.91 -13.80
N VAL A 75 0.67 -23.67 -13.67
CA VAL A 75 -0.35 -24.71 -13.69
C VAL A 75 -1.31 -24.44 -14.82
N SER A 76 -1.41 -25.40 -15.74
CA SER A 76 -2.43 -25.39 -16.78
C SER A 76 -3.59 -26.31 -16.38
N VAL A 77 -4.79 -25.76 -16.29
CA VAL A 77 -6.01 -26.53 -15.99
C VAL A 77 -6.88 -26.60 -17.25
N THR A 78 -7.29 -27.81 -17.62
CA THR A 78 -8.28 -28.01 -18.67
C THR A 78 -9.68 -28.07 -18.06
N GLY A 79 -10.58 -27.18 -18.49
CA GLY A 79 -11.94 -27.04 -17.96
C GLY A 79 -12.10 -25.81 -17.06
N SER A 80 -13.28 -25.66 -16.45
CA SER A 80 -13.62 -24.49 -15.63
C SER A 80 -14.13 -24.83 -14.22
N SER A 81 -14.13 -26.11 -13.84
CA SER A 81 -14.68 -26.56 -12.56
C SER A 81 -13.77 -26.24 -11.37
N VAL A 82 -12.46 -26.11 -11.59
CA VAL A 82 -11.47 -25.78 -10.55
C VAL A 82 -10.42 -24.81 -11.08
N THR A 83 -9.82 -24.06 -10.16
CA THR A 83 -8.56 -23.34 -10.38
C THR A 83 -7.49 -23.97 -9.50
N ALA A 84 -6.25 -23.98 -9.99
CA ALA A 84 -5.13 -24.54 -9.26
C ALA A 84 -3.94 -23.59 -9.36
N THR A 85 -3.18 -23.49 -8.27
CA THR A 85 -1.92 -22.76 -8.19
C THR A 85 -0.86 -23.71 -7.63
N ALA A 86 0.37 -23.56 -8.09
CA ALA A 86 1.50 -24.33 -7.58
C ALA A 86 2.45 -23.40 -6.81
N VAL A 87 2.95 -23.91 -5.68
CA VAL A 87 4.04 -23.23 -4.96
C VAL A 87 5.35 -23.55 -5.67
N ALA A 88 6.30 -22.62 -5.63
CA ALA A 88 7.64 -22.84 -6.15
C ALA A 88 8.24 -24.15 -5.60
N ASN A 89 9.01 -24.84 -6.43
CA ASN A 89 9.68 -26.10 -6.10
C ASN A 89 8.74 -27.30 -5.82
N THR A 90 7.46 -27.22 -6.21
CA THR A 90 6.57 -28.39 -6.26
C THR A 90 7.05 -29.35 -7.38
N ASP A 91 6.76 -30.65 -7.25
CA ASP A 91 7.07 -31.63 -8.29
C ASP A 91 6.32 -31.36 -9.61
N LEU A 92 6.97 -31.66 -10.73
CA LEU A 92 6.34 -31.61 -12.06
C LEU A 92 5.51 -32.87 -12.27
N VAL A 93 4.19 -32.72 -12.27
CA VAL A 93 3.26 -33.83 -12.40
C VAL A 93 1.99 -33.40 -13.10
N ASP A 94 1.43 -34.32 -13.89
CA ASP A 94 0.09 -34.21 -14.45
C ASP A 94 -0.86 -35.11 -13.65
N PHE A 95 -2.03 -34.58 -13.30
CA PHE A 95 -3.06 -35.36 -12.61
C PHE A 95 -4.46 -34.97 -13.08
N THR A 96 -5.43 -35.86 -12.85
CA THR A 96 -6.84 -35.64 -13.16
C THR A 96 -7.62 -35.47 -11.86
N LEU A 97 -8.44 -34.42 -11.80
CA LEU A 97 -9.31 -34.15 -10.66
C LEU A 97 -10.76 -34.30 -11.11
N ASP A 98 -11.53 -35.12 -10.39
CA ASP A 98 -12.98 -35.25 -10.55
C ASP A 98 -13.67 -34.66 -9.33
N VAL A 99 -14.54 -33.66 -9.54
CA VAL A 99 -15.24 -32.94 -8.48
C VAL A 99 -16.67 -33.45 -8.41
N THR A 100 -16.96 -34.29 -7.42
CA THR A 100 -18.29 -34.88 -7.23
C THR A 100 -19.25 -33.97 -6.45
N THR A 101 -18.73 -33.22 -5.48
CA THR A 101 -19.52 -32.40 -4.55
C THR A 101 -18.72 -31.19 -4.09
N LEU A 102 -19.38 -30.05 -3.92
CA LEU A 102 -18.79 -28.84 -3.36
C LEU A 102 -19.03 -28.81 -1.85
N ALA A 103 -18.05 -28.32 -1.09
CA ALA A 103 -18.26 -27.98 0.30
C ALA A 103 -19.21 -26.78 0.38
N THR A 104 -20.31 -26.93 1.13
CA THR A 104 -21.31 -25.89 1.35
C THR A 104 -21.27 -25.44 2.80
N LYS A 105 -21.56 -24.16 3.05
CA LYS A 105 -21.88 -23.69 4.40
C LYS A 105 -23.31 -24.06 4.76
N GLN A 106 -23.57 -24.27 6.05
CA GLN A 106 -24.93 -24.38 6.57
C GLN A 106 -25.55 -22.99 6.70
N ILE A 107 -26.81 -22.85 6.31
CA ILE A 107 -27.59 -21.62 6.45
C ILE A 107 -28.88 -22.01 7.16
N GLU A 108 -29.11 -21.43 8.33
CA GLU A 108 -30.36 -21.56 9.08
C GLU A 108 -31.10 -20.23 9.03
N GLN A 109 -32.40 -20.27 8.77
CA GLN A 109 -33.26 -19.10 8.73
C GLN A 109 -34.36 -19.28 9.76
N SER A 110 -34.57 -18.25 10.58
CA SER A 110 -35.70 -18.22 11.51
C SER A 110 -37.04 -18.11 10.77
N ASP A 111 -38.12 -18.44 11.46
CA ASP A 111 -39.46 -18.11 10.99
C ASP A 111 -39.66 -16.59 10.82
N ALA A 112 -40.73 -16.21 10.13
CA ALA A 112 -40.98 -14.83 9.74
C ALA A 112 -41.32 -13.93 10.94
N PHE A 113 -40.60 -12.81 11.06
CA PHE A 113 -41.02 -11.66 11.85
C PHE A 113 -41.81 -10.72 10.96
N THR A 114 -43.01 -10.30 11.37
CA THR A 114 -43.88 -9.51 10.49
C THR A 114 -43.51 -8.04 10.53
N ALA A 115 -43.82 -7.30 9.46
CA ALA A 115 -43.60 -5.85 9.42
C ALA A 115 -44.43 -5.09 10.48
N ALA A 116 -45.51 -5.69 10.97
CA ALA A 116 -46.29 -5.15 12.07
C ALA A 116 -45.52 -5.21 13.41
N ASP A 117 -44.50 -6.07 13.51
CA ASP A 117 -43.68 -6.27 14.70
C ASP A 117 -42.51 -5.28 14.79
N GLY A 118 -42.36 -4.35 13.83
CA GLY A 118 -41.33 -3.30 13.89
C GLY A 118 -40.04 -3.59 13.10
N GLY A 119 -40.04 -4.60 12.21
CA GLY A 119 -38.91 -4.89 11.32
C GLY A 119 -37.67 -5.33 12.10
N GLU A 120 -36.50 -4.70 11.88
CA GLU A 120 -35.29 -4.99 12.65
C GLU A 120 -35.40 -4.69 14.16
N ASN A 121 -36.41 -3.90 14.56
CA ASN A 121 -36.70 -3.59 15.96
C ASN A 121 -37.76 -4.54 16.56
N ALA A 122 -38.16 -5.59 15.85
CA ALA A 122 -39.04 -6.60 16.41
C ALA A 122 -38.35 -7.30 17.58
N LEU A 123 -39.10 -7.49 18.67
CA LEU A 123 -38.64 -8.22 19.84
C LEU A 123 -38.49 -9.70 19.50
N VAL A 124 -37.40 -10.29 19.98
CA VAL A 124 -37.10 -11.71 19.70
C VAL A 124 -37.90 -12.65 20.60
N SER A 125 -38.33 -12.17 21.77
CA SER A 125 -39.13 -12.89 22.75
C SER A 125 -39.76 -11.91 23.75
N ASP A 126 -40.86 -12.31 24.39
CA ASP A 126 -41.48 -11.54 25.48
C ASP A 126 -40.80 -11.78 26.86
N ASP A 127 -39.89 -12.75 26.94
CA ASP A 127 -39.18 -13.15 28.17
C ASP A 127 -37.65 -13.23 27.92
N ALA A 128 -36.86 -13.15 28.99
CA ALA A 128 -35.42 -13.37 28.92
C ALA A 128 -35.07 -14.86 28.70
N GLY A 129 -33.98 -15.14 28.00
CA GLY A 129 -33.58 -16.50 27.67
C GLY A 129 -32.16 -16.62 27.13
N LYS A 130 -31.85 -17.81 26.60
CA LYS A 130 -30.52 -18.15 26.08
C LYS A 130 -30.63 -18.98 24.81
N ILE A 131 -29.81 -18.64 23.82
CA ILE A 131 -29.58 -19.43 22.61
C ILE A 131 -28.22 -20.09 22.75
N ASN A 132 -28.15 -21.41 22.56
CA ASN A 132 -26.89 -22.13 22.51
C ASN A 132 -26.60 -22.55 21.07
N LEU A 133 -25.46 -22.14 20.53
CA LEU A 133 -24.97 -22.53 19.21
C LEU A 133 -23.78 -23.47 19.39
N ASN A 134 -23.86 -24.68 18.84
CA ASN A 134 -22.72 -25.58 18.77
C ASN A 134 -22.15 -25.57 17.35
N ILE A 135 -20.94 -25.01 17.17
CA ILE A 135 -20.27 -24.94 15.86
C ILE A 135 -18.91 -25.61 15.95
N ASP A 136 -18.72 -26.67 15.17
CA ASP A 136 -17.51 -27.50 15.17
C ASP A 136 -17.14 -28.04 16.56
N GLY A 137 -18.14 -28.35 17.39
CA GLY A 137 -17.96 -28.88 18.74
C GLY A 137 -17.66 -27.83 19.81
N GLU A 138 -17.70 -26.55 19.47
CA GLU A 138 -17.60 -25.43 20.43
C GLU A 138 -18.98 -24.83 20.70
N ASP A 139 -19.31 -24.67 21.99
CA ASP A 139 -20.57 -24.11 22.46
C ASP A 139 -20.47 -22.59 22.66
N PHE A 140 -21.41 -21.86 22.08
CA PHE A 140 -21.56 -20.41 22.22
C PHE A 140 -22.93 -20.11 22.81
N GLU A 141 -22.93 -19.54 24.02
CA GLU A 141 -24.15 -19.15 24.71
C GLU A 141 -24.43 -17.66 24.51
N ILE A 142 -25.55 -17.34 23.87
CA ILE A 142 -26.04 -15.97 23.67
C ILE A 142 -27.24 -15.76 24.58
N SER A 143 -27.07 -14.94 25.61
CA SER A 143 -28.17 -14.53 26.48
C SER A 143 -28.92 -13.34 25.88
N TYR A 144 -30.25 -13.34 25.96
CA TYR A 144 -31.11 -12.24 25.52
C TYR A 144 -32.14 -11.91 26.59
N GLU A 145 -32.61 -10.67 26.59
CA GLU A 145 -33.63 -10.14 27.49
C GLU A 145 -34.96 -9.94 26.77
N ALA A 146 -36.05 -9.71 27.52
CA ALA A 146 -37.39 -9.52 26.98
C ALA A 146 -37.54 -8.30 26.03
N ASP A 147 -36.65 -7.33 26.13
CA ASP A 147 -36.62 -6.14 25.27
C ASP A 147 -35.61 -6.24 24.13
N THR A 148 -34.94 -7.39 23.97
CA THR A 148 -33.96 -7.61 22.91
C THR A 148 -34.64 -7.60 21.54
N THR A 149 -34.16 -6.73 20.66
CA THR A 149 -34.59 -6.65 19.27
C THR A 149 -33.82 -7.61 18.35
N LEU A 150 -34.33 -7.90 17.14
CA LEU A 150 -33.59 -8.67 16.13
C LEU A 150 -32.23 -8.05 15.80
N LYS A 151 -32.17 -6.73 15.76
CA LYS A 151 -30.94 -5.98 15.51
C LYS A 151 -29.90 -6.24 16.59
N GLU A 152 -30.33 -6.24 17.85
CA GLU A 152 -29.47 -6.53 18.99
C GLU A 152 -29.08 -8.00 19.04
N LEU A 153 -30.01 -8.92 18.80
CA LEU A 153 -29.70 -10.35 18.74
C LEU A 153 -28.68 -10.68 17.66
N LYS A 154 -28.81 -10.09 16.47
CA LYS A 154 -27.81 -10.19 15.40
C LYS A 154 -26.43 -9.71 15.88
N ALA A 155 -26.38 -8.56 16.55
CA ALA A 155 -25.13 -8.01 17.07
C ALA A 155 -24.51 -8.94 18.13
N MET A 156 -25.33 -9.45 19.05
CA MET A 156 -24.88 -10.38 20.10
C MET A 156 -24.34 -11.70 19.52
N ILE A 157 -24.99 -12.26 18.50
CA ILE A 157 -24.47 -13.46 17.83
C ILE A 157 -23.13 -13.18 17.16
N ASN A 158 -22.99 -12.06 16.46
CA ASN A 158 -21.73 -11.69 15.81
C ASN A 158 -20.62 -11.30 16.81
N GLU A 159 -20.98 -10.83 18.00
CA GLU A 159 -20.02 -10.52 19.06
C GLU A 159 -19.50 -11.80 19.74
N VAL A 160 -20.40 -12.75 20.03
CA VAL A 160 -20.06 -13.99 20.75
C VAL A 160 -19.47 -15.06 19.82
N ALA A 161 -20.00 -15.20 18.60
CA ALA A 161 -19.69 -16.30 17.68
C ALA A 161 -19.22 -15.83 16.28
N GLY A 162 -18.92 -14.54 16.10
CA GLY A 162 -18.62 -13.93 14.80
C GLY A 162 -17.41 -14.49 14.04
N GLU A 163 -16.49 -15.18 14.72
CA GLU A 163 -15.39 -15.86 14.04
C GLU A 163 -15.84 -17.12 13.28
N LYS A 164 -16.97 -17.71 13.68
CA LYS A 164 -17.50 -18.97 13.13
C LYS A 164 -18.85 -18.85 12.45
N VAL A 165 -19.68 -17.88 12.84
CA VAL A 165 -21.04 -17.67 12.31
C VAL A 165 -21.25 -16.21 11.97
N ASP A 166 -21.89 -15.97 10.83
CA ASP A 166 -22.37 -14.65 10.42
C ASP A 166 -23.89 -14.55 10.60
N ALA A 167 -24.34 -13.70 11.52
CA ALA A 167 -25.73 -13.35 11.67
C ALA A 167 -26.08 -12.11 10.82
N THR A 168 -27.15 -12.23 10.04
CA THR A 168 -27.70 -11.14 9.23
C THR A 168 -29.22 -11.11 9.29
N ILE A 169 -29.80 -9.92 9.09
CA ILE A 169 -31.25 -9.76 8.93
C ILE A 169 -31.51 -9.60 7.43
N LEU A 170 -32.28 -10.53 6.87
CA LEU A 170 -32.71 -10.47 5.49
C LEU A 170 -34.11 -9.85 5.44
N GLN A 171 -34.22 -8.71 4.76
CA GLN A 171 -35.52 -8.14 4.40
C GLN A 171 -35.89 -8.64 3.00
N VAL A 172 -36.82 -9.60 2.95
CA VAL A 172 -37.40 -10.17 1.72
C VAL A 172 -38.79 -9.61 1.44
#